data_AF-A0A1M5WQX9-F1
#
_entry.id   AF-A0A1M5WQX9-F1
#
_cell.length_a   1.000
_cell.length_b   1.000
_cell.length_c   1.000
_cell.angle_alpha   90.00
_cell.angle_beta   90.00
_cell.angle_gamma   90.00
#
_symmetry.space_group_name_H-M   'P 1'
#
loop_
_entity.id
_entity.type
_entity.pdbx_description
1 polymer ?
#
loop_
_entity_poly.entity_id
_entity_poly.type
_entity_poly.pdbx_seq_one_letter_code
_entity_poly.pdbx_strand_id
1 'polypeptide(L)'
;MYEFRGDTLLLYDIYHGLPDTDYGEMLVGGTAGNLYGTWTYTGCEYDKEEDETECYEKNLQYFLRTITFSKGKAEINYKVYFDRYVEDHSDFMNSYFMSQLFNTLGGNYPEIYLDEIWYMEASSVQATAQKIGAVFTSKTKSNATFELGGKTYTVNVKHMDMSLNREGYFIASENKEIQVEVSDGITTCTGEYISHYMNADYCKAEYKDNLRMDEWEDSNLGTFIAAERYRSNNEDDFEQCITGIAYKKYDPLDGYTYAKAAKTLAKKGYNASDRESRRERSLRKWAKYAR
;
A
#
# COMPACT_ATOMS: atom_id res chain seq x y z
N MET A 1 -2.78 13.34 -27.82
CA MET A 1 -2.45 13.28 -29.26
C MET A 1 -2.61 11.84 -29.72
N TYR A 2 -2.74 11.53 -31.01
CA TYR A 2 -2.77 10.14 -31.46
C TYR A 2 -2.01 9.91 -32.76
N GLU A 3 -1.49 8.69 -32.96
CA GLU A 3 -0.95 8.22 -34.23
C GLU A 3 -1.30 6.75 -34.48
N PHE A 4 -1.19 6.31 -35.74
CA PHE A 4 -1.37 4.90 -36.11
C PHE A 4 -0.04 4.26 -36.48
N ARG A 5 0.22 3.07 -35.94
CA ARG A 5 1.32 2.20 -36.35
C ARG A 5 0.76 0.85 -36.76
N GLY A 6 0.59 0.68 -38.07
CA GLY A 6 -0.13 -0.47 -38.62
C GLY A 6 -1.57 -0.50 -38.11
N ASP A 7 -1.94 -1.60 -37.44
CA ASP A 7 -3.27 -1.82 -36.86
C ASP A 7 -3.39 -1.30 -35.41
N THR A 8 -2.33 -0.70 -34.87
CA THR A 8 -2.28 -0.17 -33.50
C THR A 8 -2.55 1.32 -33.48
N LEU A 9 -3.42 1.75 -32.56
CA LEU A 9 -3.61 3.16 -32.19
C LEU A 9 -2.72 3.49 -31.00
N LEU A 10 -1.93 4.56 -31.11
CA LEU A 10 -1.18 5.12 -30.00
C LEU A 10 -1.89 6.38 -29.48
N LEU A 11 -2.17 6.44 -28.17
CA LEU A 11 -2.76 7.59 -27.50
C LEU A 11 -1.76 8.20 -26.53
N TYR A 12 -1.38 9.46 -26.76
CA TYR A 12 -0.47 10.21 -25.89
C TYR A 12 -1.24 11.21 -25.04
N ASP A 13 -0.86 11.33 -23.78
CA ASP A 13 -1.42 12.33 -22.88
C ASP A 13 -1.07 13.75 -23.33
N ILE A 14 -1.97 14.69 -23.04
CA ILE A 14 -1.80 16.11 -23.33
C ILE A 14 -1.91 16.87 -22.02
N TYR A 15 -0.86 17.60 -21.65
CA TYR A 15 -0.84 18.49 -20.50
C TYR A 15 -0.59 19.91 -20.98
N HIS A 16 -1.47 20.82 -20.59
CA HIS A 16 -1.47 22.23 -21.05
C HIS A 16 -1.38 22.42 -22.57
N GLY A 17 -1.97 21.51 -23.35
CA GLY A 17 -1.99 21.59 -24.81
C GLY A 17 -0.69 21.13 -25.50
N LEU A 18 0.28 20.64 -24.74
CA LEU A 18 1.48 19.97 -25.24
C LEU A 18 1.39 18.46 -24.94
N PRO A 19 1.96 17.59 -25.78
CA PRO A 19 2.16 16.19 -25.40
C PRO A 19 2.97 16.16 -24.11
N ASP A 20 2.41 15.59 -23.05
CA ASP A 20 3.02 15.57 -21.71
C ASP A 20 4.03 14.44 -21.55
N THR A 21 3.91 13.41 -22.40
CA THR A 21 4.64 12.16 -22.28
C THR A 21 5.23 11.74 -23.62
N ASP A 22 6.46 11.25 -23.59
CA ASP A 22 7.07 10.51 -24.70
C ASP A 22 6.46 9.12 -24.88
N TYR A 23 5.71 8.67 -23.87
CA TYR A 23 4.98 7.41 -23.84
C TYR A 23 3.57 7.55 -24.40
N GLY A 24 3.23 6.69 -25.35
CA GLY A 24 1.89 6.55 -25.91
C GLY A 24 1.26 5.21 -25.52
N GLU A 25 0.06 5.24 -24.94
CA GLU A 25 -0.69 4.03 -24.66
C GLU A 25 -1.03 3.30 -25.96
N MET A 26 -0.78 1.99 -25.99
CA MET A 26 -1.05 1.17 -27.17
C MET A 26 -2.44 0.53 -27.10
N LEU A 27 -3.22 0.68 -28.17
CA LEU A 27 -4.54 0.08 -28.29
C LEU A 27 -4.71 -0.66 -29.61
N VAL A 28 -5.44 -1.76 -29.57
CA VAL A 28 -5.76 -2.60 -30.73
C VAL A 28 -7.26 -2.78 -30.89
N GLY A 29 -7.69 -3.05 -32.11
CA GLY A 29 -9.10 -3.15 -32.47
C GLY A 29 -9.46 -2.13 -33.56
N GLY A 30 -10.69 -1.62 -33.51
CA GLY A 30 -11.16 -0.61 -34.45
C GLY A 30 -10.92 -0.97 -35.93
N THR A 31 -10.58 0.04 -36.73
CA THR A 31 -10.17 -0.12 -38.12
C THR A 31 -8.90 0.70 -38.33
N ALA A 32 -7.85 0.08 -38.88
CA ALA A 32 -6.56 0.73 -39.09
C ALA A 32 -6.70 2.05 -39.86
N GLY A 33 -6.01 3.10 -39.40
CA GLY A 33 -6.07 4.44 -39.99
C GLY A 33 -7.37 5.21 -39.74
N ASN A 34 -8.35 4.64 -39.02
CA ASN A 34 -9.60 5.30 -38.66
C ASN A 34 -9.78 5.32 -37.15
N LEU A 35 -9.77 6.52 -36.56
CA LEU A 35 -9.94 6.68 -35.11
C LEU A 35 -11.27 6.13 -34.61
N TYR A 36 -12.34 6.25 -35.41
CA TYR A 36 -13.67 5.84 -34.98
C TYR A 36 -13.79 4.32 -34.87
N GLY A 37 -14.38 3.88 -33.75
CA GLY A 37 -14.49 2.47 -33.39
C GLY A 37 -14.09 2.23 -31.94
N THR A 38 -14.07 0.96 -31.56
CA THR A 38 -13.69 0.51 -30.21
C THR A 38 -12.27 -0.03 -30.23
N TRP A 39 -11.46 0.53 -29.33
CA TRP A 39 -10.06 0.22 -29.14
C TRP A 39 -9.85 -0.37 -27.75
N THR A 40 -9.03 -1.41 -27.64
CA THR A 40 -8.75 -2.11 -26.39
C THR A 40 -7.30 -1.86 -26.02
N TYR A 41 -7.07 -1.40 -24.79
CA TYR A 41 -5.72 -1.18 -24.28
C TYR A 41 -4.97 -2.52 -24.16
N THR A 42 -3.73 -2.54 -24.64
CA THR A 42 -2.90 -3.76 -24.67
C THR A 42 -2.05 -3.94 -23.43
N GLY A 43 -2.07 -3.02 -22.47
CA GLY A 43 -1.16 -3.08 -21.33
C GLY A 43 0.27 -2.66 -21.69
N CYS A 44 0.48 -2.12 -22.89
CA CYS A 44 1.78 -1.66 -23.34
C CYS A 44 1.76 -0.16 -23.65
N GLU A 45 2.92 0.43 -23.52
CA GLU A 45 3.23 1.81 -23.86
C GLU A 45 4.36 1.81 -24.88
N TYR A 46 4.29 2.77 -25.79
CA TYR A 46 5.30 2.97 -26.81
C TYR A 46 6.10 4.22 -26.46
N ASP A 47 7.42 4.05 -26.29
CA ASP A 47 8.38 5.13 -26.09
C ASP A 47 8.78 5.72 -27.44
N LYS A 48 8.43 6.98 -27.64
CA LYS A 48 8.71 7.68 -28.89
C LYS A 48 10.17 8.11 -29.05
N GLU A 49 10.89 8.36 -27.96
CA GLU A 49 12.30 8.77 -28.03
C GLU A 49 13.20 7.59 -28.36
N GLU A 50 12.94 6.43 -27.74
CA GLU A 50 13.75 5.22 -27.92
C GLU A 50 13.26 4.31 -29.06
N ASP A 51 12.05 4.56 -29.59
CA ASP A 51 11.37 3.69 -30.56
C ASP A 51 11.14 2.26 -30.05
N GLU A 52 10.88 2.15 -28.74
CA GLU A 52 10.70 0.88 -28.04
C GLU A 52 9.26 0.70 -27.51
N THR A 53 8.89 -0.54 -27.21
CA THR A 53 7.60 -0.88 -26.61
C THR A 53 7.82 -1.57 -25.28
N GLU A 54 7.20 -1.02 -24.24
CA GLU A 54 7.23 -1.57 -22.89
C GLU A 54 5.85 -2.13 -22.54
N CYS A 55 5.79 -3.38 -22.08
CA CYS A 55 4.54 -4.03 -21.73
C CYS A 55 4.47 -4.34 -20.23
N TYR A 56 3.42 -3.85 -19.59
CA TYR A 56 3.09 -4.07 -18.19
C TYR A 56 2.03 -5.18 -18.06
N GLU A 57 2.33 -6.37 -18.59
CA GLU A 57 1.39 -7.51 -18.69
C GLU A 57 0.69 -7.85 -17.36
N LYS A 58 1.35 -7.60 -16.23
CA LYS A 58 0.85 -7.93 -14.89
C LYS A 58 -0.43 -7.19 -14.49
N ASN A 59 -0.75 -6.08 -15.13
CA ASN A 59 -1.87 -5.24 -14.71
C ASN A 59 -3.18 -5.57 -15.46
N LEU A 60 -3.11 -6.09 -16.69
CA LEU A 60 -4.31 -6.40 -17.50
C LEU A 60 -5.13 -7.60 -17.01
N GLN A 61 -4.53 -8.49 -16.23
CA GLN A 61 -5.27 -9.62 -15.64
C GLN A 61 -6.36 -9.17 -14.66
N TYR A 62 -6.24 -7.96 -14.11
CA TYR A 62 -7.15 -7.40 -13.11
C TYR A 62 -8.10 -6.34 -13.68
N PHE A 63 -7.83 -5.79 -14.85
CA PHE A 63 -8.78 -4.92 -15.54
C PHE A 63 -8.62 -4.93 -17.06
N LEU A 64 -9.71 -4.64 -17.75
CA LEU A 64 -9.74 -4.39 -19.18
C LEU A 64 -10.26 -2.97 -19.41
N ARG A 65 -9.50 -2.15 -20.15
CA ARG A 65 -9.92 -0.82 -20.59
C ARG A 65 -10.23 -0.85 -22.07
N THR A 66 -11.42 -0.37 -22.44
CA THR A 66 -11.77 -0.11 -23.84
C THR A 66 -12.20 1.34 -24.02
N ILE A 67 -11.85 1.92 -25.17
CA ILE A 67 -12.22 3.27 -25.55
C ILE A 67 -12.96 3.21 -26.87
N THR A 68 -14.19 3.74 -26.89
CA THR A 68 -14.97 3.87 -28.12
C THR A 68 -14.96 5.33 -28.56
N PHE A 69 -14.33 5.59 -29.70
CA PHE A 69 -14.35 6.91 -30.33
C PHE A 69 -15.52 7.01 -31.31
N SER A 70 -16.28 8.09 -31.18
CA SER A 70 -17.35 8.48 -32.09
C SER A 70 -17.27 9.99 -32.34
N LYS A 71 -18.06 10.51 -33.28
CA LYS A 71 -17.98 11.93 -33.65
C LYS A 71 -18.25 12.83 -32.44
N GLY A 72 -17.21 13.53 -31.97
CA GLY A 72 -17.28 14.46 -30.84
C GLY A 72 -17.43 13.81 -29.46
N LYS A 73 -17.28 12.48 -29.35
CA LYS A 73 -17.42 11.77 -28.07
C LYS A 73 -16.42 10.60 -27.99
N ALA A 74 -15.75 10.49 -26.85
CA ALA A 74 -15.05 9.28 -26.43
C ALA A 74 -15.80 8.67 -25.25
N GLU A 75 -15.93 7.34 -25.24
CA GLU A 75 -16.51 6.60 -24.13
C GLU A 75 -15.48 5.58 -23.63
N ILE A 76 -15.12 5.69 -22.35
CA ILE A 76 -14.14 4.82 -21.71
C ILE A 76 -14.89 3.82 -20.84
N ASN A 77 -14.66 2.54 -21.07
CA ASN A 77 -15.24 1.45 -20.31
C ASN A 77 -14.14 0.68 -19.59
N TYR A 78 -14.32 0.46 -18.30
CA TYR A 78 -13.45 -0.36 -17.46
C TYR A 78 -14.21 -1.60 -17.01
N LYS A 79 -13.62 -2.78 -17.24
CA LYS A 79 -14.08 -4.03 -16.66
C LYS A 79 -13.03 -4.50 -15.66
N VAL A 80 -13.37 -4.41 -14.38
CA VAL A 80 -12.47 -4.78 -13.28
C VAL A 80 -12.76 -6.23 -12.84
N TYR A 81 -11.72 -7.04 -12.76
CA TYR A 81 -11.73 -8.43 -12.30
C TYR A 81 -11.20 -8.52 -10.87
N PHE A 82 -11.88 -7.83 -9.95
CA PHE A 82 -11.40 -7.64 -8.59
C PHE A 82 -11.25 -8.94 -7.78
N ASP A 83 -12.16 -9.90 -7.98
CA ASP A 83 -12.08 -11.20 -7.30
C ASP A 83 -10.77 -11.93 -7.61
N ARG A 84 -10.25 -11.79 -8.85
CA ARG A 84 -8.94 -12.34 -9.24
C ARG A 84 -7.79 -11.62 -8.55
N TYR A 85 -7.89 -10.30 -8.42
CA TYR A 85 -6.90 -9.51 -7.69
C TYR A 85 -6.81 -9.98 -6.23
N VAL A 86 -7.95 -10.12 -5.56
CA VAL A 86 -8.01 -10.62 -4.17
C VAL A 86 -7.47 -12.06 -4.07
N GLU A 87 -7.81 -12.93 -5.03
CA GLU A 87 -7.32 -14.32 -5.05
C GLU A 87 -5.79 -14.38 -5.21
N ASP A 88 -5.21 -13.61 -6.13
CA ASP A 88 -3.77 -13.59 -6.39
C ASP A 88 -2.97 -12.98 -5.23
N HIS A 89 -3.58 -12.08 -4.46
CA HIS A 89 -2.97 -11.42 -3.30
C HIS A 89 -3.39 -12.05 -1.96
N SER A 90 -3.95 -13.27 -1.99
CA SER A 90 -4.43 -13.98 -0.79
C SER A 90 -3.35 -14.73 0.01
N ASP A 91 -2.09 -14.75 -0.47
CA ASP A 91 -0.97 -15.41 0.23
C ASP A 91 -0.27 -14.44 1.19
N PHE A 92 -0.99 -14.15 2.28
CA PHE A 92 -0.60 -13.20 3.31
C PHE A 92 0.73 -13.56 3.99
N MET A 93 1.11 -14.85 4.01
CA MET A 93 2.38 -15.27 4.57
C MET A 93 3.59 -14.95 3.66
N ASN A 94 3.35 -14.33 2.50
CA ASN A 94 4.33 -13.79 1.57
C ASN A 94 4.18 -12.27 1.38
N SER A 95 3.47 -11.59 2.28
CA SER A 95 3.24 -10.14 2.24
C SER A 95 4.36 -9.32 2.87
N TYR A 96 4.41 -8.02 2.58
CA TYR A 96 5.34 -7.08 3.19
C TYR A 96 5.16 -6.98 4.71
N PHE A 97 3.92 -7.10 5.21
CA PHE A 97 3.62 -7.26 6.64
C PHE A 97 4.47 -8.35 7.31
N MET A 98 4.63 -9.52 6.68
CA MET A 98 5.47 -10.60 7.25
C MET A 98 6.94 -10.21 7.32
N SER A 99 7.44 -9.43 6.36
CA SER A 99 8.80 -8.90 6.38
C SER A 99 8.99 -7.91 7.54
N GLN A 100 8.02 -7.03 7.79
CA GLN A 100 8.01 -6.12 8.94
C GLN A 100 7.95 -6.87 10.27
N LEU A 101 7.08 -7.90 10.36
CA LEU A 101 6.95 -8.75 11.54
C LEU A 101 8.28 -9.45 11.87
N PHE A 102 8.92 -10.07 10.87
CA PHE A 102 10.21 -10.73 11.07
C PHE A 102 11.29 -9.76 11.51
N ASN A 103 11.38 -8.58 10.88
CA ASN A 103 12.32 -7.55 11.33
C ASN A 103 12.09 -7.21 12.81
N THR A 104 10.84 -6.94 13.20
CA THR A 104 10.45 -6.56 14.56
C THR A 104 10.81 -7.63 15.57
N LEU A 105 10.45 -8.89 15.31
CA LEU A 105 10.80 -10.02 16.17
C LEU A 105 12.32 -10.26 16.23
N GLY A 106 13.03 -9.91 15.15
CA GLY A 106 14.49 -9.92 15.03
C GLY A 106 15.20 -8.73 15.68
N GLY A 107 14.47 -7.80 16.34
CA GLY A 107 15.02 -6.67 17.07
C GLY A 107 15.35 -5.44 16.21
N ASN A 108 14.98 -5.46 14.93
CA ASN A 108 14.95 -4.28 14.07
C ASN A 108 13.50 -3.80 14.06
N TYR A 109 13.21 -2.59 14.55
CA TYR A 109 11.83 -2.14 14.75
C TYR A 109 11.40 -1.15 13.65
N PRO A 110 11.10 -1.61 12.41
CA PRO A 110 10.28 -0.80 11.52
C PRO A 110 8.86 -0.73 12.10
N GLU A 111 8.15 0.35 11.80
CA GLU A 111 6.71 0.43 12.08
C GLU A 111 6.01 -0.75 11.38
N ILE A 112 5.07 -1.39 12.09
CA ILE A 112 4.24 -2.46 11.49
C ILE A 112 2.95 -1.84 10.98
N TYR A 113 2.72 -2.01 9.69
CA TYR A 113 1.52 -1.56 9.00
C TYR A 113 0.67 -2.77 8.64
N LEU A 114 -0.55 -2.87 9.18
CA LEU A 114 -1.42 -4.02 8.95
C LEU A 114 -1.91 -4.06 7.50
N ASP A 115 -2.15 -2.91 6.88
CA ASP A 115 -2.58 -2.82 5.48
C ASP A 115 -1.51 -3.27 4.48
N GLU A 116 -0.24 -3.33 4.89
CA GLU A 116 0.85 -3.90 4.09
C GLU A 116 0.72 -5.43 3.89
N ILE A 117 -0.27 -6.07 4.51
CA ILE A 117 -0.57 -7.50 4.33
C ILE A 117 -1.06 -7.84 2.91
N TRP A 118 -1.56 -6.84 2.16
CA TRP A 118 -2.02 -6.99 0.80
C TRP A 118 -0.91 -6.85 -0.25
N TYR A 119 0.29 -6.42 0.17
CA TYR A 119 1.41 -6.16 -0.73
C TYR A 119 2.33 -7.37 -0.77
N MET A 120 2.28 -8.10 -1.89
CA MET A 120 3.02 -9.35 -2.06
C MET A 120 4.52 -9.10 -2.26
N GLU A 121 5.34 -9.60 -1.34
CA GLU A 121 6.81 -9.51 -1.40
C GLU A 121 7.50 -10.80 -0.97
N ALA A 122 7.15 -11.94 -1.59
CA ALA A 122 7.67 -13.25 -1.21
C ALA A 122 9.22 -13.30 -1.06
N SER A 123 9.95 -12.67 -1.99
CA SER A 123 11.42 -12.61 -1.94
C SER A 123 11.95 -11.81 -0.74
N SER A 124 11.30 -10.69 -0.40
CA SER A 124 11.62 -9.86 0.79
C SER A 124 11.38 -10.66 2.07
N VAL A 125 10.23 -11.33 2.17
CA VAL A 125 9.89 -12.18 3.32
C VAL A 125 10.91 -13.29 3.51
N GLN A 126 11.27 -14.01 2.43
CA GLN A 126 12.25 -15.09 2.50
C GLN A 126 13.63 -14.57 2.90
N ALA A 127 14.10 -13.47 2.30
CA ALA A 127 15.38 -12.86 2.62
C ALA A 127 15.44 -12.40 4.09
N THR A 128 14.39 -11.74 4.57
CA THR A 128 14.31 -11.27 5.96
C THR A 128 14.28 -12.44 6.94
N ALA A 129 13.45 -13.47 6.69
CA ALA A 129 13.38 -14.67 7.52
C ALA A 129 14.75 -15.38 7.62
N GLN A 130 15.43 -15.56 6.49
CA GLN A 130 16.78 -16.16 6.45
C GLN A 130 17.80 -15.32 7.22
N LYS A 131 17.80 -14.00 7.02
CA LYS A 131 18.71 -13.06 7.67
C LYS A 131 18.64 -13.13 9.20
N ILE A 132 17.44 -13.32 9.75
CA ILE A 132 17.24 -13.40 11.21
C ILE A 132 17.27 -14.83 11.77
N GLY A 133 17.34 -15.85 10.89
CA GLY A 133 17.33 -17.26 11.28
C GLY A 133 15.94 -17.79 11.65
N ALA A 134 14.87 -17.23 11.08
CA ALA A 134 13.54 -17.80 11.22
C ALA A 134 13.36 -19.02 10.31
N VAL A 135 12.84 -20.11 10.86
CA VAL A 135 12.63 -21.38 10.14
C VAL A 135 11.16 -21.79 10.25
N PHE A 136 10.46 -21.85 9.13
CA PHE A 136 9.06 -22.29 9.10
C PHE A 136 8.95 -23.79 9.40
N THR A 137 8.08 -24.14 10.35
CA THR A 137 7.68 -25.52 10.64
C THR A 137 6.37 -25.88 9.97
N SER A 138 5.49 -24.90 9.76
CA SER A 138 4.31 -25.00 8.90
C SER A 138 4.00 -23.64 8.26
N LYS A 139 3.45 -23.67 7.04
CA LYS A 139 3.04 -22.45 6.33
C LYS A 139 1.88 -22.77 5.41
N THR A 140 0.83 -21.97 5.49
CA THR A 140 -0.26 -21.86 4.52
C THR A 140 -0.36 -20.40 4.06
N LYS A 141 -1.35 -20.07 3.24
CA LYS A 141 -1.58 -18.68 2.81
C LYS A 141 -1.95 -17.72 3.96
N SER A 142 -2.63 -18.22 4.99
CA SER A 142 -3.19 -17.40 6.08
C SER A 142 -2.61 -17.73 7.45
N ASN A 143 -1.80 -18.78 7.56
CA ASN A 143 -1.24 -19.22 8.83
C ASN A 143 0.22 -19.62 8.65
N ALA A 144 1.03 -19.36 9.66
CA ALA A 144 2.38 -19.87 9.73
C ALA A 144 2.77 -20.21 11.16
N THR A 145 3.57 -21.28 11.30
CA THR A 145 4.32 -21.56 12.51
C THR A 145 5.80 -21.56 12.15
N PHE A 146 6.62 -20.87 12.92
CA PHE A 146 8.07 -20.81 12.69
C PHE A 146 8.84 -20.76 14.01
N GLU A 147 10.08 -21.21 13.96
CA GLU A 147 11.03 -21.08 15.05
C GLU A 147 11.96 -19.89 14.81
N LEU A 148 12.19 -19.09 15.84
CA LEU A 148 13.15 -18.00 15.83
C LEU A 148 13.81 -17.91 17.21
N GLY A 149 15.12 -18.13 17.24
CA GLY A 149 15.89 -18.01 18.49
C GLY A 149 15.46 -18.97 19.60
N GLY A 150 15.04 -20.19 19.23
CA GLY A 150 14.57 -21.22 20.16
C GLY A 150 13.15 -21.01 20.69
N LYS A 151 12.43 -19.99 20.22
CA LYS A 151 11.00 -19.80 20.47
C LYS A 151 10.19 -20.21 19.26
N THR A 152 9.02 -20.79 19.49
CA THR A 152 8.02 -21.06 18.45
C THR A 152 7.03 -19.90 18.40
N TYR A 153 6.84 -19.35 17.21
CA TYR A 153 5.83 -18.33 16.94
C TYR A 153 4.75 -18.88 16.03
N THR A 154 3.53 -18.42 16.24
CA THR A 154 2.39 -18.65 15.34
C THR A 154 1.85 -17.33 14.83
N VAL A 155 1.50 -17.29 13.56
CA VAL A 155 0.81 -16.18 12.90
C VAL A 155 -0.47 -16.73 12.32
N ASN A 156 -1.60 -16.07 12.59
CA ASN A 156 -2.91 -16.48 12.13
C ASN A 156 -3.69 -15.26 11.66
N VAL A 157 -4.00 -15.22 10.37
CA VAL A 157 -4.95 -14.26 9.80
C VAL A 157 -6.36 -14.79 10.06
N LYS A 158 -7.08 -14.14 10.97
CA LYS A 158 -8.44 -14.54 11.39
C LYS A 158 -9.52 -14.06 10.44
N HIS A 159 -9.40 -12.81 10.05
CA HIS A 159 -10.36 -12.15 9.16
C HIS A 159 -9.58 -11.30 8.18
N MET A 160 -9.97 -11.38 6.92
CA MET A 160 -9.46 -10.49 5.91
C MET A 160 -10.48 -10.32 4.81
N ASP A 161 -10.88 -9.07 4.59
CA ASP A 161 -11.80 -8.71 3.53
C ASP A 161 -11.28 -7.49 2.78
N MET A 162 -11.38 -7.56 1.45
CA MET A 162 -11.19 -6.41 0.58
C MET A 162 -12.38 -6.33 -0.36
N SER A 163 -13.00 -5.17 -0.43
CA SER A 163 -14.12 -4.92 -1.35
C SER A 163 -13.96 -3.57 -2.04
N LEU A 164 -14.58 -3.43 -3.21
CA LEU A 164 -14.61 -2.16 -3.92
C LEU A 164 -15.87 -1.39 -3.55
N ASN A 165 -15.70 -0.18 -3.03
CA ASN A 165 -16.77 0.81 -3.02
C ASN A 165 -16.96 1.37 -4.44
N ARG A 166 -18.14 1.13 -5.01
CA ARG A 166 -18.54 1.60 -6.35
C ARG A 166 -19.40 2.87 -6.31
N GLU A 167 -19.69 3.39 -5.11
CA GLU A 167 -20.43 4.62 -4.91
C GLU A 167 -19.44 5.80 -4.90
N GLY A 168 -19.01 6.25 -6.09
CA GLY A 168 -18.06 7.35 -6.22
C GLY A 168 -17.78 7.77 -7.65
N TYR A 169 -17.42 9.05 -7.85
CA TYR A 169 -17.20 9.68 -9.16
C TYR A 169 -15.81 9.36 -9.76
N PHE A 170 -14.90 8.83 -8.94
CA PHE A 170 -13.56 8.40 -9.34
C PHE A 170 -13.36 6.92 -9.00
N ILE A 171 -12.43 6.29 -9.73
CA ILE A 171 -11.94 4.91 -9.66
C ILE A 171 -12.30 4.23 -8.32
N ALA A 172 -12.98 3.08 -8.41
CA ALA A 172 -13.49 2.32 -7.27
C ALA A 172 -12.49 2.28 -6.11
N SER A 173 -12.91 2.76 -4.94
CA SER A 173 -12.07 2.83 -3.74
C SER A 173 -12.14 1.53 -2.95
N GLU A 174 -11.03 1.11 -2.36
CA GLU A 174 -10.95 -0.14 -1.60
C GLU A 174 -11.42 0.06 -0.15
N ASN A 175 -12.34 -0.80 0.28
CA ASN A 175 -12.64 -1.10 1.66
C ASN A 175 -11.76 -2.27 2.12
N LYS A 176 -11.19 -2.18 3.32
CA LYS A 176 -10.28 -3.18 3.89
C LYS A 176 -10.65 -3.47 5.33
N GLU A 177 -10.73 -4.75 5.68
CA GLU A 177 -10.82 -5.23 7.05
C GLU A 177 -9.79 -6.32 7.28
N ILE A 178 -9.05 -6.23 8.38
CA ILE A 178 -7.93 -7.13 8.71
C ILE A 178 -7.99 -7.44 10.20
N GLN A 179 -7.87 -8.72 10.53
CA GLN A 179 -7.60 -9.19 11.89
C GLN A 179 -6.50 -10.26 11.85
N VAL A 180 -5.40 -10.01 12.55
CA VAL A 180 -4.26 -10.91 12.65
C VAL A 180 -3.92 -11.19 14.10
N GLU A 181 -3.50 -12.42 14.39
CA GLU A 181 -2.94 -12.83 15.66
C GLU A 181 -1.50 -13.30 15.48
N VAL A 182 -0.61 -12.85 16.36
CA VAL A 182 0.75 -13.36 16.47
C VAL A 182 0.98 -13.81 17.91
N SER A 183 1.47 -15.03 18.11
CA SER A 183 1.73 -15.57 19.44
C SER A 183 3.11 -16.19 19.55
N ASP A 184 3.74 -16.09 20.73
CA ASP A 184 4.95 -16.84 21.10
C ASP A 184 4.63 -18.11 21.93
N GLY A 185 3.36 -18.50 21.98
CA GLY A 185 2.82 -19.60 22.78
C GLY A 185 2.41 -19.22 24.21
N ILE A 186 2.79 -18.02 24.68
CA ILE A 186 2.41 -17.50 26.00
C ILE A 186 1.55 -16.25 25.85
N THR A 187 2.02 -15.31 25.04
CA THR A 187 1.33 -14.04 24.76
C THR A 187 0.79 -14.07 23.34
N THR A 188 -0.40 -13.51 23.15
CA THR A 188 -0.99 -13.31 21.82
C THR A 188 -1.22 -11.83 21.60
N CYS A 189 -0.68 -11.32 20.51
CA CYS A 189 -0.86 -9.96 20.02
C CYS A 189 -1.91 -9.97 18.93
N THR A 190 -2.94 -9.13 19.06
CA THR A 190 -4.03 -9.04 18.10
C THR A 190 -3.98 -7.69 17.39
N GLY A 191 -3.85 -7.71 16.08
CA GLY A 191 -3.86 -6.54 15.21
C GLY A 191 -5.19 -6.47 14.47
N GLU A 192 -5.81 -5.30 14.49
CA GLU A 192 -7.08 -4.99 13.84
C GLU A 192 -6.93 -3.72 13.01
N TYR A 193 -7.44 -3.77 11.79
CA TYR A 193 -7.45 -2.64 10.88
C TYR A 193 -8.72 -2.64 10.05
N ILE A 194 -9.41 -1.51 10.04
CA ILE A 194 -10.58 -1.24 9.21
C ILE A 194 -10.32 0.08 8.49
N SER A 195 -10.43 0.07 7.17
CA SER A 195 -10.41 1.26 6.32
C SER A 195 -11.57 1.17 5.35
N HIS A 196 -12.58 2.00 5.55
CA HIS A 196 -13.74 2.07 4.66
C HIS A 196 -13.84 3.45 4.02
N TYR A 197 -14.26 3.46 2.76
CA TYR A 197 -14.69 4.71 2.14
C TYR A 197 -15.93 5.25 2.87
N MET A 198 -16.01 6.56 2.99
CA MET A 198 -17.08 7.19 3.75
C MET A 198 -18.46 6.90 3.14
N ASN A 199 -19.39 6.55 4.01
CA ASN A 199 -20.81 6.43 3.70
C ASN A 199 -21.63 7.03 4.86
N ALA A 200 -22.96 7.05 4.72
CA ALA A 200 -23.85 7.63 5.72
C ALA A 200 -23.72 6.97 7.11
N ASP A 201 -23.35 5.69 7.19
CA ASP A 201 -23.23 4.97 8.46
C ASP A 201 -22.03 5.43 9.29
N TYR A 202 -20.96 5.91 8.63
CA TYR A 202 -19.76 6.44 9.28
C TYR A 202 -19.85 7.94 9.61
N CYS A 203 -20.87 8.64 9.11
CA CYS A 203 -21.14 10.05 9.42
C CYS A 203 -21.81 10.25 10.79
N LYS A 204 -21.27 9.61 11.84
CA LYS A 204 -21.77 9.69 13.22
C LYS A 204 -20.72 10.30 14.13
N ALA A 205 -21.18 11.06 15.14
CA ALA A 205 -20.29 11.77 16.07
C ALA A 205 -19.34 10.84 16.84
N GLU A 206 -19.77 9.59 17.09
CA GLU A 206 -18.97 8.57 17.78
C GLU A 206 -17.72 8.12 17.00
N TYR A 207 -17.71 8.27 15.67
CA TYR A 207 -16.58 7.88 14.83
C TYR A 207 -15.64 9.04 14.51
N LYS A 208 -15.86 10.23 15.08
CA LYS A 208 -15.12 11.46 14.73
C LYS A 208 -13.60 11.27 14.77
N ASP A 209 -13.09 10.56 15.77
CA ASP A 209 -11.65 10.34 15.95
C ASP A 209 -11.08 9.30 14.97
N ASN A 210 -11.94 8.54 14.28
CA ASN A 210 -11.61 7.59 13.23
C ASN A 210 -11.75 8.19 11.82
N LEU A 211 -12.21 9.43 11.69
CA LEU A 211 -12.34 10.08 10.38
C LEU A 211 -11.03 10.74 9.98
N ARG A 212 -10.53 10.38 8.80
CA ARG A 212 -9.42 11.11 8.19
C ARG A 212 -9.98 12.35 7.48
N MET A 213 -9.80 13.50 8.11
CA MET A 213 -10.23 14.80 7.57
C MET A 213 -9.13 15.37 6.69
N ASP A 214 -9.45 15.64 5.43
CA ASP A 214 -8.57 16.28 4.46
C ASP A 214 -9.21 17.60 3.99
N GLU A 215 -8.39 18.59 3.66
CA GLU A 215 -8.81 19.88 3.12
C GLU A 215 -8.80 19.80 1.59
N TRP A 216 -9.91 20.21 0.97
CA TRP A 216 -10.15 20.14 -0.46
C TRP A 216 -10.52 21.51 -0.99
N GLU A 217 -10.16 21.76 -2.24
CA GLU A 217 -10.55 22.97 -2.96
C GLU A 217 -11.42 22.58 -4.14
N ASP A 218 -12.65 23.08 -4.17
CA ASP A 218 -13.56 22.94 -5.31
C ASP A 218 -13.84 24.30 -5.92
N SER A 219 -13.79 24.36 -7.25
CA SER A 219 -13.99 25.61 -8.02
C SER A 219 -15.32 26.31 -7.77
N ASN A 220 -16.34 25.61 -7.29
CA ASN A 220 -17.66 26.13 -6.98
C ASN A 220 -17.90 26.32 -5.47
N LEU A 221 -17.34 25.44 -4.63
CA LEU A 221 -17.56 25.45 -3.18
C LEU A 221 -16.47 26.17 -2.38
N GLY A 222 -15.35 26.52 -3.01
CA GLY A 222 -14.15 27.02 -2.34
C GLY A 222 -13.47 25.92 -1.52
N THR A 223 -12.75 26.32 -0.46
CA THR A 223 -12.06 25.40 0.43
C THR A 223 -13.03 24.77 1.43
N PHE A 224 -13.03 23.44 1.56
CA PHE A 224 -13.84 22.70 2.53
C PHE A 224 -13.05 21.55 3.15
N ILE A 225 -13.45 21.13 4.35
CA ILE A 225 -12.86 19.97 5.04
C ILE A 225 -13.86 18.82 4.95
N ALA A 226 -13.41 17.68 4.43
CA ALA A 226 -14.24 16.48 4.31
C ALA A 226 -13.48 15.24 4.80
N ALA A 227 -14.23 14.26 5.29
CA ALA A 227 -13.70 12.92 5.51
C ALA A 227 -13.87 12.12 4.22
N GLU A 228 -12.78 11.53 3.71
CA GLU A 228 -12.86 10.58 2.60
C GLU A 228 -12.95 9.14 3.11
N ARG A 229 -12.33 8.85 4.27
CA ARG A 229 -12.26 7.51 4.84
C ARG A 229 -12.53 7.48 6.33
N TYR A 230 -13.19 6.41 6.74
CA TYR A 230 -13.20 5.91 8.11
C TYR A 230 -12.01 4.95 8.28
N ARG A 231 -11.14 5.21 9.26
CA ARG A 231 -10.02 4.34 9.64
C ARG A 231 -10.05 4.07 11.14
N SER A 232 -10.19 2.79 11.50
CA SER A 232 -10.03 2.31 12.87
C SER A 232 -8.97 1.22 12.90
N ASN A 233 -7.99 1.34 13.78
CA ASN A 233 -6.94 0.34 13.92
C ASN A 233 -6.34 0.41 15.33
N ASN A 234 -5.60 -0.63 15.70
CA ASN A 234 -4.83 -0.71 16.94
C ASN A 234 -3.33 -0.97 16.68
N GLU A 235 -2.79 -0.47 15.55
CA GLU A 235 -1.43 -0.77 15.09
C GLU A 235 -0.36 -0.44 16.14
N ASP A 236 -0.48 0.70 16.83
CA ASP A 236 0.45 1.11 17.90
C ASP A 236 0.48 0.11 19.07
N ASP A 237 -0.68 -0.41 19.49
CA ASP A 237 -0.79 -1.37 20.59
C ASP A 237 -0.32 -2.76 20.16
N PHE A 238 -0.64 -3.14 18.91
CA PHE A 238 -0.17 -4.36 18.30
C PHE A 238 1.36 -4.37 18.19
N GLU A 239 1.98 -3.33 17.64
CA GLU A 239 3.43 -3.20 17.51
C GLU A 239 4.13 -3.26 18.87
N GLN A 240 3.59 -2.59 19.89
CA GLN A 240 4.10 -2.66 21.26
C GLN A 240 4.04 -4.09 21.81
N CYS A 241 2.95 -4.81 21.56
CA CYS A 241 2.83 -6.21 21.96
C CYS A 241 3.87 -7.09 21.24
N ILE A 242 4.01 -6.96 19.91
CA ILE A 242 5.01 -7.71 19.12
C ILE A 242 6.42 -7.43 19.64
N THR A 243 6.72 -6.17 19.93
CA THR A 243 7.99 -5.76 20.53
C THR A 243 8.23 -6.42 21.88
N GLY A 244 7.19 -6.62 22.67
CA GLY A 244 7.24 -7.31 23.96
C GLY A 244 7.59 -8.79 23.87
N ILE A 245 7.16 -9.47 22.80
CA ILE A 245 7.40 -10.91 22.58
C ILE A 245 8.65 -11.21 21.75
N ALA A 246 9.25 -10.19 21.12
CA ALA A 246 10.40 -10.29 20.22
C ALA A 246 11.56 -11.13 20.80
N TYR A 247 12.21 -11.91 19.94
CA TYR A 247 13.35 -12.76 20.32
C TYR A 247 14.57 -11.90 20.69
N LYS A 248 14.92 -10.95 19.84
CA LYS A 248 15.95 -9.96 20.15
C LYS A 248 15.26 -8.70 20.68
N LYS A 249 15.55 -8.36 21.93
CA LYS A 249 15.22 -7.03 22.43
C LYS A 249 16.10 -6.00 21.72
N TYR A 250 15.51 -4.87 21.37
CA TYR A 250 16.27 -3.69 20.96
C TYR A 250 17.40 -3.43 21.95
N ASP A 251 18.65 -3.39 21.48
CA ASP A 251 19.72 -2.77 22.23
C ASP A 251 19.89 -1.32 21.72
N PRO A 252 19.47 -0.30 22.50
CA PRO A 252 19.68 1.10 22.12
C PRO A 252 21.15 1.45 21.90
N LEU A 253 22.10 0.64 22.38
CA LEU A 253 23.54 0.84 22.22
C LEU A 253 24.05 0.52 20.80
N ASP A 254 23.33 -0.27 20.00
CA ASP A 254 23.64 -0.38 18.57
C ASP A 254 23.26 0.90 17.80
N GLY A 255 22.25 1.63 18.28
CA GLY A 255 21.88 2.97 17.81
C GLY A 255 22.83 4.10 18.26
N TYR A 256 23.72 3.86 19.24
CA TYR A 256 24.72 4.86 19.66
C TYR A 256 25.76 5.14 18.57
N THR A 257 25.99 4.21 17.64
CA THR A 257 26.85 4.45 16.47
C THR A 257 26.26 5.53 15.55
N TYR A 258 24.94 5.51 15.34
CA TYR A 258 24.21 6.54 14.60
C TYR A 258 24.15 7.88 15.34
N ALA A 259 23.95 7.90 16.65
CA ALA A 259 24.01 9.14 17.43
C ALA A 259 25.41 9.79 17.42
N LYS A 260 26.48 8.98 17.39
CA LYS A 260 27.87 9.45 17.23
C LYS A 260 28.14 9.97 15.82
N ALA A 261 27.60 9.33 14.79
CA ALA A 261 27.65 9.79 13.40
C ALA A 261 26.86 11.10 13.20
N ALA A 262 25.64 11.19 13.74
CA ALA A 262 24.80 12.39 13.70
C ALA A 262 25.44 13.58 14.45
N LYS A 263 26.07 13.35 15.62
CA LYS A 263 26.88 14.37 16.30
C LYS A 263 28.11 14.81 15.50
N THR A 264 28.69 13.91 14.72
CA THR A 264 29.83 14.21 13.83
C THR A 264 29.39 15.02 12.61
N LEU A 265 28.18 14.76 12.09
CA LEU A 265 27.58 15.50 10.97
C LEU A 265 27.03 16.88 11.40
N ALA A 266 26.45 16.98 12.60
CA ALA A 266 26.05 18.27 13.19
C ALA A 266 27.25 19.19 13.46
N LYS A 267 28.41 18.61 13.87
CA LYS A 267 29.68 19.35 13.96
C LYS A 267 30.22 19.86 12.62
N LYS A 268 29.73 19.32 11.49
CA LYS A 268 30.07 19.78 10.12
C LYS A 268 29.06 20.79 9.55
N GLY A 269 28.13 21.31 10.37
CA GLY A 269 27.24 22.40 9.95
C GLY A 269 25.99 21.98 9.18
N TYR A 270 25.63 20.69 9.19
CA TYR A 270 24.33 20.24 8.68
C TYR A 270 23.25 20.51 9.75
N ASN A 271 22.44 21.54 9.55
CA ASN A 271 21.29 21.86 10.40
C ASN A 271 20.17 20.83 10.20
N ALA A 272 19.92 20.04 11.24
CA ALA A 272 18.81 19.09 11.32
C ALA A 272 17.52 19.76 11.85
N SER A 273 17.14 20.92 11.30
CA SER A 273 16.04 21.72 11.84
C SER A 273 14.66 21.46 11.22
N ASP A 274 14.45 20.35 10.49
CA ASP A 274 13.12 20.03 9.94
C ASP A 274 12.65 18.57 10.16
N ARG A 275 13.24 17.87 11.14
CA ARG A 275 12.69 16.58 11.59
C ARG A 275 12.64 16.51 13.10
N GLU A 276 11.71 17.27 13.67
CA GLU A 276 11.19 16.98 15.01
C GLU A 276 10.44 15.63 14.92
N SER A 277 11.17 14.54 15.15
CA SER A 277 10.64 13.18 15.00
C SER A 277 9.44 12.96 15.94
N ARG A 278 8.39 12.27 15.45
CA ARG A 278 7.19 11.88 16.22
C ARG A 278 7.54 11.24 17.58
N ARG A 279 8.72 10.64 17.70
CA ARG A 279 9.32 10.12 18.94
C ARG A 279 9.42 11.15 20.08
N GLU A 280 9.76 12.40 19.82
CA GLU A 280 9.80 13.45 20.86
C GLU A 280 8.39 13.85 21.32
N ARG A 281 7.40 13.78 20.42
CA ARG A 281 5.98 13.96 20.77
C ARG A 281 5.45 12.82 21.63
N SER A 282 5.81 11.57 21.32
CA SER A 282 5.44 10.40 22.12
C SER A 282 6.09 10.44 23.50
N LEU A 283 7.38 10.80 23.61
CA LEU A 283 8.07 10.93 24.90
C LEU A 283 7.48 12.02 25.80
N ARG A 284 7.01 13.15 25.22
CA ARG A 284 6.30 14.20 25.98
C ARG A 284 4.91 13.76 26.43
N LYS A 285 4.19 12.96 25.63
CA LYS A 285 2.90 12.36 26.03
C LYS A 285 3.09 11.43 27.23
N TRP A 286 4.13 10.58 27.24
CA TRP A 286 4.42 9.66 28.33
C TRP A 286 4.82 10.38 29.63
N ALA A 287 5.58 11.47 29.55
CA ALA A 287 5.94 12.28 30.72
C ALA A 287 4.75 13.01 31.38
N LYS A 288 3.63 13.19 30.67
CA LYS A 288 2.42 13.84 31.18
C LYS A 288 1.56 12.91 32.07
N TYR A 289 1.74 11.59 31.95
CA TYR A 289 0.98 10.57 32.69
C TYR A 289 1.82 9.87 33.78
N ALA A 290 3.05 10.33 34.04
CA ALA A 290 3.92 9.81 35.09
C ALA A 290 3.86 10.65 36.39
N ARG A 291 2.65 11.00 36.84
CA ARG A 291 2.39 11.48 38.21
C ARG A 291 1.18 10.76 38.79
#